data_AF-A0A7W1ZRU3-F1
#
_entry.id   AF-A0A7W1ZRU3-F1
#
_cell.length_a   1.000
_cell.length_b   1.000
_cell.length_c   1.000
_cell.angle_alpha   90.00
_cell.angle_beta   90.00
_cell.angle_gamma   90.00
#
_symmetry.space_group_name_H-M   'P 1'
#
loop_
_entity.id
_entity.type
_entity.pdbx_description
1 polymer ?
#
loop_
_entity_poly.entity_id
_entity_poly.type
_entity_poly.pdbx_seq_one_letter_code
_entity_poly.pdbx_strand_id
1 'polypeptide(L)'
;MTSFEELVYRYEARIFNFLANRCAMPHARDLTQEALNTAFNLARRLGIRVDNPVEKALAIKTMIIQSSQKECFLPEQISLLLQHSSEEWKTVTLVGCYTGARLGDCARMKWANVDFEKSH
;
A
#
# COMPACT_ATOMS: atom_id res chain seq x y z
N MET A 1 1.59 -29.31 -29.22
CA MET A 1 0.62 -28.21 -29.10
C MET A 1 0.11 -28.26 -27.67
N THR A 2 0.57 -27.36 -26.80
CA THR A 2 0.11 -27.30 -25.40
C THR A 2 -1.39 -27.02 -25.42
N SER A 3 -2.19 -27.88 -24.79
CA SER A 3 -3.64 -27.72 -24.77
C SER A 3 -4.02 -26.38 -24.12
N PHE A 4 -5.09 -25.74 -24.59
CA PHE A 4 -5.62 -24.51 -24.00
C PHE A 4 -5.85 -24.65 -22.48
N GLU A 5 -6.35 -25.83 -22.07
CA GLU A 5 -6.50 -26.24 -20.66
C GLU A 5 -5.21 -26.15 -19.85
N GLU A 6 -4.09 -26.62 -20.43
CA GLU A 6 -2.79 -26.62 -19.76
C GLU A 6 -2.23 -25.20 -19.61
N LEU A 7 -2.56 -24.32 -20.55
CA LEU A 7 -2.16 -22.92 -20.55
C LEU A 7 -2.93 -22.13 -19.48
N VAL A 8 -4.23 -22.40 -19.33
CA VAL A 8 -5.08 -21.85 -18.26
C VAL A 8 -4.57 -22.32 -16.89
N TYR A 9 -4.32 -23.62 -16.73
CA TYR A 9 -3.83 -24.17 -15.46
C TYR A 9 -2.47 -23.58 -15.04
N ARG A 10 -1.54 -23.42 -15.99
CA ARG A 10 -0.24 -22.76 -15.74
C ARG A 10 -0.41 -21.28 -15.36
N TYR A 11 -1.42 -20.60 -15.90
CA TYR A 11 -1.71 -19.21 -15.59
C TYR A 11 -2.30 -19.06 -14.18
N GLU A 12 -3.23 -19.93 -13.81
CA GLU A 12 -3.80 -19.99 -12.45
C GLU A 12 -2.73 -20.31 -11.40
N ALA A 13 -1.85 -21.28 -11.69
CA ALA A 13 -0.71 -21.60 -10.83
C ALA A 13 0.27 -20.43 -10.68
N ARG A 14 0.44 -19.60 -11.71
CA ARG A 14 1.26 -18.37 -11.64
C ARG A 14 0.62 -17.29 -10.78
N ILE A 15 -0.68 -17.06 -10.91
CA ILE A 15 -1.42 -16.11 -10.05
C ILE A 15 -1.31 -16.56 -8.59
N PHE A 16 -1.48 -17.87 -8.35
CA PHE A 16 -1.33 -18.45 -7.02
C PHE A 16 0.08 -18.24 -6.45
N ASN A 17 1.11 -18.60 -7.22
CA ASN A 17 2.51 -18.42 -6.79
C ASN A 17 2.84 -16.93 -6.57
N PHE A 18 2.25 -16.03 -7.36
CA PHE A 18 2.41 -14.59 -7.18
C PHE A 18 1.78 -14.09 -5.87
N LEU A 19 0.54 -14.47 -5.59
CA LEU A 19 -0.16 -14.08 -4.36
C LEU A 19 0.48 -14.73 -3.10
N ALA A 20 0.88 -15.99 -3.19
CA ALA A 20 1.42 -16.74 -2.07
C ALA A 20 2.86 -16.32 -1.71
N ASN A 21 3.72 -16.09 -2.72
CA ASN A 21 5.17 -16.03 -2.51
C ASN A 21 5.82 -14.68 -2.83
N ARG A 22 5.15 -13.73 -3.51
CA ARG A 22 5.83 -12.49 -3.97
C ARG A 22 5.53 -11.21 -3.21
N CYS A 23 4.43 -11.12 -2.49
CA CYS A 23 4.18 -9.93 -1.68
C CYS A 23 4.76 -10.13 -0.28
N ALA A 24 5.90 -9.54 0.05
CA ALA A 24 6.46 -9.64 1.41
C ALA A 24 5.59 -8.98 2.49
N MET A 25 4.71 -8.04 2.09
CA MET A 25 3.89 -7.23 2.98
C MET A 25 2.42 -7.66 2.97
N PRO A 26 1.78 -7.85 4.14
CA PRO A 26 0.39 -8.30 4.22
C PRO A 26 -0.58 -7.36 3.51
N HIS A 27 -0.47 -6.05 3.74
CA HIS A 27 -1.36 -5.07 3.12
C HIS A 27 -1.27 -5.04 1.58
N ALA A 28 -0.08 -5.25 1.02
CA ALA A 28 0.10 -5.32 -0.43
C ALA A 28 -0.54 -6.59 -1.03
N ARG A 29 -0.57 -7.70 -0.27
CA ARG A 29 -1.32 -8.91 -0.66
C ARG A 29 -2.80 -8.63 -0.72
N ASP A 30 -3.36 -8.05 0.33
CA ASP A 30 -4.80 -7.82 0.46
C ASP A 30 -5.31 -6.93 -0.68
N LEU A 31 -4.61 -5.82 -0.95
CA LEU A 31 -4.95 -4.92 -2.06
C LEU A 31 -4.87 -5.62 -3.42
N THR A 32 -3.82 -6.42 -3.65
CA THR A 32 -3.66 -7.17 -4.91
C THR A 32 -4.74 -8.22 -5.08
N GLN A 33 -5.07 -8.92 -3.99
CA GLN A 33 -6.10 -9.94 -3.97
C GLN A 33 -7.48 -9.33 -4.24
N GLU A 34 -7.80 -8.20 -3.62
CA GLU A 34 -9.05 -7.48 -3.85
C GLU A 34 -9.16 -7.00 -5.30
N ALA A 35 -8.08 -6.46 -5.85
CA ALA A 35 -8.02 -6.03 -7.25
C ALA A 35 -8.24 -7.21 -8.22
N LEU A 36 -7.57 -8.34 -8.00
CA LEU A 36 -7.73 -9.54 -8.82
C LEU A 36 -9.14 -10.12 -8.68
N ASN A 37 -9.67 -10.20 -7.46
CA ASN A 37 -11.01 -10.68 -7.21
C ASN A 37 -12.06 -9.82 -7.94
N THR A 38 -11.89 -8.50 -7.90
CA THR A 38 -12.76 -7.56 -8.61
C THR A 38 -12.69 -7.76 -10.12
N ALA A 39 -11.48 -7.87 -10.68
CA ALA A 39 -11.29 -8.10 -12.11
C ALA A 39 -11.91 -9.43 -12.59
N PHE A 40 -11.73 -10.52 -11.84
CA PHE A 40 -12.29 -11.82 -12.21
C PHE A 40 -13.81 -11.90 -12.00
N ASN A 41 -14.35 -11.22 -10.98
CA ASN A 41 -15.79 -11.08 -10.82
C ASN A 41 -16.41 -10.25 -11.96
N LEU A 42 -15.72 -9.23 -12.44
CA LEU A 42 -16.15 -8.49 -13.63
C LEU A 42 -16.16 -9.40 -14.86
N ALA A 43 -15.10 -10.17 -15.10
CA ALA A 43 -15.04 -11.14 -16.20
C ALA A 43 -16.16 -12.20 -16.11
N ARG A 44 -16.51 -12.62 -14.90
CA ARG A 44 -17.65 -13.52 -14.66
C ARG A 44 -18.99 -12.90 -15.01
N ARG A 45 -19.22 -11.64 -14.60
CA ARG A 45 -20.46 -10.89 -14.93
C ARG A 45 -20.60 -10.65 -16.43
N LEU A 46 -19.49 -10.47 -17.14
CA LEU A 46 -19.47 -10.30 -18.59
C LEU A 46 -19.61 -11.63 -19.36
N GLY A 47 -19.71 -12.77 -18.67
CA GLY A 47 -19.81 -14.09 -19.30
C GLY A 47 -18.51 -14.55 -19.98
N ILE A 48 -17.40 -13.86 -19.77
CA ILE A 48 -16.08 -14.20 -20.35
C ILE A 48 -15.53 -15.47 -19.68
N ARG A 49 -15.82 -15.67 -18.39
CA ARG A 49 -15.45 -16.89 -17.66
C ARG A 49 -16.53 -17.30 -16.66
N VAL A 50 -16.61 -18.59 -16.36
CA VAL A 50 -17.63 -19.15 -15.46
C VAL A 50 -17.20 -19.05 -13.98
N ASP A 51 -15.92 -19.18 -13.69
CA ASP A 51 -15.39 -19.29 -12.32
C ASP A 51 -14.40 -18.17 -11.96
N ASN A 52 -14.07 -18.08 -10.66
CA ASN A 52 -13.10 -17.14 -10.10
C ASN A 52 -12.00 -17.90 -9.32
N PRO A 53 -10.76 -17.96 -9.81
CA PRO A 53 -9.66 -18.72 -9.22
C PRO A 53 -9.15 -18.05 -7.95
N VAL A 54 -9.45 -16.77 -7.72
CA VAL A 54 -9.06 -16.05 -6.49
C VAL A 54 -9.82 -16.60 -5.29
N GLU A 55 -11.08 -17.01 -5.47
CA GLU A 55 -11.87 -17.68 -4.41
C GLU A 55 -11.24 -18.99 -3.97
N LYS A 56 -10.67 -19.76 -4.91
CA LYS A 56 -9.96 -21.01 -4.62
C LYS A 56 -8.63 -20.75 -3.90
N ALA A 57 -7.91 -19.70 -4.30
CA ALA A 57 -6.65 -19.31 -3.66
C ALA A 57 -6.87 -18.81 -2.22
N LEU A 58 -8.00 -18.14 -1.95
CA LEU A 58 -8.41 -17.64 -0.63
C LEU A 58 -8.68 -18.75 0.39
N ALA A 59 -9.18 -19.90 -0.05
CA ALA A 59 -9.48 -21.03 0.82
C ALA A 59 -8.20 -21.70 1.38
N ILE A 60 -7.05 -21.42 0.79
CA ILE A 60 -5.77 -21.98 1.21
C ILE A 60 -5.18 -21.08 2.31
N LYS A 61 -5.10 -21.67 3.52
CA LYS A 61 -4.62 -21.09 4.78
C LYS A 61 -3.64 -19.93 4.61
N THR A 62 -4.09 -18.74 5.01
CA THR A 62 -3.31 -17.50 5.02
C THR A 62 -2.05 -17.68 5.87
N MET A 63 -0.86 -17.44 5.30
CA MET A 63 0.36 -17.27 6.11
C MET A 63 0.13 -16.10 7.07
N ILE A 64 0.41 -16.30 8.36
CA ILE A 64 0.42 -15.22 9.35
C ILE A 64 1.67 -14.39 9.05
N ILE A 65 1.50 -13.29 8.32
CA ILE A 65 2.58 -12.33 8.07
C ILE A 65 2.48 -11.28 9.15
N GLN A 66 3.56 -11.13 9.93
CA GLN A 66 3.63 -10.09 10.95
C GLN A 66 3.72 -8.73 10.25
N SER A 67 2.66 -7.92 10.37
CA SER A 67 2.72 -6.50 10.02
C SER A 67 3.54 -5.77 11.07
N SER A 68 4.50 -4.94 10.65
CA SER A 68 5.14 -3.99 11.56
C SER A 68 4.10 -3.01 12.11
N GLN A 69 4.00 -2.89 13.43
CA GLN A 69 3.22 -1.80 14.04
C GLN A 69 3.98 -0.48 13.86
N LYS A 70 3.24 0.58 13.52
CA LYS A 70 3.79 1.94 13.43
C LYS A 70 3.61 2.61 14.78
N GLU A 71 4.71 2.94 15.44
CA GLU A 71 4.70 3.72 16.68
C GLU A 71 4.87 5.22 16.38
N CYS A 72 4.40 6.06 17.30
CA CYS A 72 4.64 7.49 17.23
C CYS A 72 6.06 7.82 17.70
N PHE A 73 6.66 8.86 17.12
CA PHE A 73 7.94 9.35 17.58
C PHE A 73 7.80 10.05 18.93
N LEU A 74 8.77 9.81 19.82
CA LEU A 74 8.94 10.56 21.06
C LEU A 74 9.59 11.93 20.79
N PRO A 75 9.38 12.94 21.65
CA PRO A 75 10.00 14.26 21.50
C PRO A 75 11.52 14.23 21.36
N GLU A 76 12.20 13.30 22.05
CA GLU A 76 13.65 13.13 21.98
C GLU A 76 14.08 12.60 20.61
N GLN A 77 13.28 11.70 20.01
CA GLN A 77 13.54 11.18 18.66
C GLN A 77 13.33 12.25 17.59
N ILE A 78 12.31 13.10 17.76
CA ILE A 78 12.09 14.26 16.88
C ILE A 78 13.28 15.23 16.98
N SER A 79 13.75 15.49 18.20
CA SER A 79 14.93 16.34 18.42
C SER A 79 16.17 15.81 17.70
N LEU A 80 16.40 14.50 17.75
CA LEU A 80 17.51 13.85 17.05
C LEU A 80 17.38 13.96 15.52
N LEU A 81 16.17 13.80 14.98
CA LEU A 81 15.88 13.99 13.56
C LEU A 81 16.18 15.42 13.12
N LEU A 82 15.76 16.42 13.91
CA LEU A 82 16.02 17.82 13.61
C LEU A 82 17.52 18.15 13.64
N GLN A 83 18.29 17.58 14.56
CA GLN A 83 19.74 17.81 14.65
C GLN A 83 20.51 17.35 13.41
N HIS A 84 20.07 16.26 12.77
CA HIS A 84 20.77 15.64 11.63
C HIS A 84 20.15 15.99 10.27
N SER A 85 19.07 16.75 10.24
CA SER A 85 18.37 17.15 9.02
C SER A 85 18.92 18.46 8.44
N SER A 86 18.81 18.65 7.12
CA SER A 86 19.04 19.97 6.50
C SER A 86 17.92 20.94 6.87
N GLU A 87 18.15 22.25 6.68
CA GLU A 87 17.19 23.32 7.03
C GLU A 87 15.80 23.13 6.41
N GLU A 88 15.73 22.70 5.15
CA GLU A 88 14.46 22.41 4.47
C GLU A 88 13.70 21.27 5.15
N TRP A 89 14.40 20.19 5.50
CA TRP A 89 13.81 19.03 6.16
C TRP A 89 13.44 19.29 7.62
N LYS A 90 14.18 20.17 8.32
CA LYS A 90 13.77 20.67 9.65
C LYS A 90 12.42 21.38 9.56
N THR A 91 12.27 22.26 8.58
CA THR A 91 11.03 23.01 8.34
C THR A 91 9.86 22.07 8.06
N VAL A 92 10.03 21.14 7.12
CA VAL A 92 9.00 20.14 6.77
C VAL A 92 8.63 19.27 7.97
N THR A 93 9.61 18.86 8.77
CA THR A 93 9.39 18.05 9.99
C THR A 93 8.58 18.83 11.01
N LEU A 94 8.96 20.07 11.31
CA LEU A 94 8.26 20.91 12.28
C LEU A 94 6.82 21.21 11.83
N VAL A 95 6.64 21.62 10.57
CA VAL A 95 5.31 21.86 10.01
C VAL A 95 4.45 20.60 10.12
N GLY A 96 4.98 19.42 9.76
CA GLY A 96 4.28 18.15 9.90
C GLY A 96 3.92 17.82 11.35
N CYS A 97 4.84 18.02 12.30
CA CYS A 97 4.62 17.77 13.72
C CYS A 97 3.54 18.68 14.34
N TYR A 98 3.53 19.96 14.00
CA TYR A 98 2.60 20.93 14.62
C TYR A 98 1.22 20.98 13.92
N THR A 99 1.15 20.64 12.64
CA THR A 99 -0.12 20.71 11.87
C THR A 99 -0.76 19.35 11.63
N GLY A 100 -0.01 18.25 11.74
CA GLY A 100 -0.45 16.92 11.33
C GLY A 100 -0.63 16.76 9.81
N ALA A 101 -0.14 17.71 9.01
CA ALA A 101 -0.26 17.66 7.55
C ALA A 101 0.54 16.49 6.94
N ARG A 102 0.10 16.00 5.78
CA ARG A 102 0.82 14.93 5.08
C ARG A 102 2.15 15.46 4.57
N LEU A 103 3.17 14.59 4.51
CA LEU A 103 4.50 14.96 4.00
C LEU A 103 4.44 15.64 2.62
N GLY A 104 3.57 15.14 1.72
CA GLY A 104 3.40 15.72 0.39
C GLY A 104 2.82 17.13 0.41
N ASP A 105 1.98 17.45 1.40
CA ASP A 105 1.42 18.78 1.59
C ASP A 105 2.49 19.72 2.16
N CYS A 106 3.22 19.27 3.19
CA CYS A 106 4.33 20.03 3.77
C CYS A 106 5.43 20.36 2.75
N ALA A 107 5.83 19.38 1.94
CA ALA A 107 6.92 19.52 0.98
C ALA A 107 6.57 20.40 -0.24
N ARG A 108 5.28 20.62 -0.52
CA ARG A 108 4.80 21.43 -1.65
C ARG A 108 4.28 22.80 -1.23
N MET A 109 4.32 23.11 0.06
CA MET A 109 3.83 24.36 0.62
C MET A 109 4.63 25.53 0.05
N LYS A 110 3.91 26.57 -0.40
CA LYS A 110 4.51 27.82 -0.86
C LYS A 110 4.23 28.90 0.17
N TRP A 111 5.07 29.94 0.19
CA TRP A 111 4.86 31.10 1.06
C TRP A 111 3.49 31.77 0.86
N ALA A 112 2.95 31.76 -0.36
CA ALA A 112 1.60 32.26 -0.65
C ALA A 112 0.47 31.45 0.03
N ASN A 113 0.76 30.28 0.60
CA ASN A 113 -0.20 29.47 1.35
C ASN A 113 -0.20 29.77 2.85
N VAL A 114 0.71 30.64 3.32
CA VAL A 114 0.85 30.98 4.75
C VAL A 114 0.28 32.38 4.97
N ASP A 115 -0.74 32.47 5.81
CA ASP A 115 -1.32 33.73 6.28
C ASP A 115 -0.73 34.03 7.66
N PHE A 116 0.10 35.07 7.75
CA PHE A 116 0.75 35.48 8.99
C PHE A 116 -0.11 36.43 9.84
N GLU A 117 -1.20 36.97 9.28
CA GLU A 117 -2.08 37.93 9.97
C GLU A 117 -3.13 37.22 10.82
N LYS A 118 -3.41 35.95 10.54
CA LYS A 118 -4.33 35.09 11.29
C LYS A 118 -3.57 34.06 12.14
N SER A 119 -2.86 34.52 13.14
CA SER A 119 -2.39 33.66 14.24
C SER A 119 -3.50 33.54 15.29
N HIS A 120 -4.01 32.32 15.50
CA HIS A 120 -4.95 31.98 16.58
C HIS A 120 -4.28 31.94 17.95
#